data_AF-I5C6W4-F1
#
_entry.id   AF-I5C6W4-F1
#
_cell.length_a   1.000
_cell.length_b   1.000
_cell.length_c   1.000
_cell.angle_alpha   90.00
_cell.angle_beta   90.00
_cell.angle_gamma   90.00
#
_symmetry.space_group_name_H-M   'P 1'
#
loop_
_entity.id
_entity.type
_entity.pdbx_description
1 polymer ?
#
loop_
_entity_poly.entity_id
_entity_poly.type
_entity_poly.pdbx_seq_one_letter_code
_entity_poly.pdbx_strand_id
1 'polypeptide(L)'
;MKEQDVIQYRKKREKAFQDYLKGFITPHKLALMEQVLAKRTRHFTVVLEDIYKAHNASAVLRTADCFGIQDIHMIEKEHAYQVNPYVSRGAAQWWMFGVIKMVGGQH
;
A
#
# COMPACT_ATOMS: atom_id res chain seq x y z
N MET A 1 6.55 22.16 -26.60
CA MET A 1 5.96 22.33 -25.24
C MET A 1 7.07 22.11 -24.23
N LYS A 2 7.22 22.99 -23.22
CA LYS A 2 8.34 22.88 -22.27
C LYS A 2 8.03 21.77 -21.26
N GLU A 3 9.05 21.09 -20.76
CA GLU A 3 8.91 19.98 -19.80
C GLU A 3 8.12 20.37 -18.53
N GLN A 4 8.32 21.61 -18.07
CA GLN A 4 7.59 22.22 -16.95
C GLN A 4 6.07 22.30 -17.20
N ASP A 5 5.65 22.56 -18.45
CA ASP A 5 4.24 22.65 -18.82
C ASP A 5 3.56 21.27 -18.74
N VAL A 6 4.29 20.22 -19.12
CA VAL A 6 3.81 18.82 -19.08
C VAL A 6 3.62 18.35 -17.63
N ILE A 7 4.58 18.66 -16.76
CA ILE A 7 4.48 18.32 -15.33
C ILE A 7 3.29 19.02 -14.69
N GLN A 8 3.08 20.30 -14.99
CA GLN A 8 1.94 21.03 -14.46
C GLN A 8 0.60 20.51 -14.97
N TYR A 9 0.52 20.20 -16.26
CA TYR A 9 -0.69 19.62 -16.83
C TYR A 9 -1.08 18.31 -16.15
N ARG A 10 -0.11 17.42 -15.87
CA ARG A 10 -0.35 16.17 -15.14
C ARG A 10 -0.86 16.42 -13.72
N LYS A 11 -0.19 17.28 -12.94
CA LYS A 11 -0.62 17.63 -11.58
C LYS A 11 -2.03 18.20 -11.54
N LYS A 12 -2.38 19.06 -12.51
CA LYS A 12 -3.73 19.63 -12.62
C LYS A 12 -4.79 18.55 -12.86
N ARG A 13 -4.50 17.59 -13.75
CA ARG A 13 -5.41 16.46 -14.03
C ARG A 13 -5.57 15.54 -12.84
N GLU A 14 -4.47 15.21 -12.15
CA GLU A 14 -4.50 14.38 -10.94
C GLU A 14 -5.35 15.03 -9.86
N LYS A 15 -5.17 16.33 -9.61
CA LYS A 15 -5.98 17.07 -8.65
C LYS A 15 -7.46 17.07 -9.03
N ALA A 16 -7.79 17.36 -10.29
CA ALA A 16 -9.18 17.34 -10.75
C ALA A 16 -9.82 15.96 -10.60
N PHE A 17 -9.06 14.89 -10.85
CA PHE A 17 -9.52 13.52 -10.66
C PHE A 17 -9.74 13.18 -9.18
N GLN A 18 -8.82 13.57 -8.30
CA GLN A 18 -8.98 13.42 -6.85
C GLN A 18 -10.23 14.16 -6.35
N ASP A 19 -10.44 15.39 -6.79
CA ASP A 19 -11.60 16.19 -6.39
C ASP A 19 -12.92 15.58 -6.87
N TYR A 20 -12.94 15.03 -8.09
CA TYR A 20 -14.07 14.24 -8.60
C TYR A 20 -14.36 13.01 -7.71
N LEU A 21 -13.32 12.23 -7.35
CA LEU A 21 -13.48 11.04 -6.51
C LEU A 21 -13.96 11.37 -5.09
N LYS A 22 -13.53 12.50 -4.52
CA LYS A 22 -14.00 12.97 -3.21
C LYS A 22 -15.51 13.17 -3.16
N GLY A 23 -16.16 13.48 -4.29
CA GLY A 23 -17.62 13.61 -4.39
C GLY A 23 -18.40 12.33 -4.10
N PHE A 24 -17.76 11.16 -4.14
CA PHE A 24 -18.40 9.85 -3.87
C PHE A 24 -18.22 9.37 -2.43
N ILE A 25 -17.52 10.13 -1.58
CA ILE A 25 -17.14 9.73 -0.22
C ILE A 25 -17.77 10.68 0.78
N THR A 26 -18.24 10.16 1.92
CA THR A 26 -18.82 11.01 2.96
C THR A 26 -17.75 11.90 3.60
N PRO A 27 -18.11 13.11 4.08
CA PRO A 27 -17.16 14.00 4.74
C PRO A 27 -16.41 13.34 5.91
N HIS A 28 -17.11 12.50 6.69
CA HIS A 28 -16.52 11.76 7.79
C HIS A 28 -15.44 10.78 7.32
N LYS A 29 -15.71 10.00 6.26
CA LYS A 29 -14.72 9.06 5.70
C LYS A 29 -13.52 9.82 5.12
N LEU A 30 -13.75 10.93 4.42
CA LEU A 30 -12.67 11.75 3.88
C LEU A 30 -11.76 12.30 4.99
N ALA A 31 -12.34 12.86 6.06
CA ALA A 31 -11.57 13.34 7.21
C ALA A 31 -10.75 12.23 7.88
N LEU A 32 -11.32 11.03 8.03
CA LEU A 32 -10.59 9.87 8.56
C LEU A 32 -9.43 9.47 7.64
N MET A 33 -9.64 9.44 6.32
CA MET A 33 -8.59 9.15 5.34
C MET A 33 -7.45 10.16 5.45
N GLU A 34 -7.75 11.46 5.52
CA GLU A 34 -6.74 12.52 5.66
C GLU A 34 -5.96 12.39 6.99
N GLN A 35 -6.63 12.07 8.09
CA GLN A 35 -5.98 11.83 9.39
C GLN A 35 -5.04 10.62 9.37
N VAL A 36 -5.42 9.53 8.69
CA VAL A 36 -4.59 8.33 8.56
C VAL A 36 -3.39 8.59 7.65
N LEU A 37 -3.60 9.26 6.50
CA LEU A 37 -2.54 9.58 5.55
C LEU A 37 -1.46 10.49 6.17
N ALA A 38 -1.86 11.45 7.02
CA ALA A 38 -0.93 12.32 7.72
C ALA A 38 0.02 11.58 8.69
N LYS A 39 -0.33 10.36 9.09
CA LYS A 39 0.47 9.52 10.00
C LYS A 39 1.29 8.44 9.27
N ARG A 40 1.25 8.39 7.93
CA ARG A 40 2.03 7.43 7.16
C ARG A 40 3.51 7.84 7.11
N THR A 41 4.39 6.86 7.13
CA THR A 41 5.84 7.06 7.08
C THR A 41 6.50 6.17 6.03
N ARG A 42 7.59 6.69 5.45
CA ARG A 42 8.51 5.97 4.56
C ARG A 42 9.94 5.97 5.08
N HIS A 43 10.14 6.21 6.38
CA HIS A 43 11.47 6.22 7.00
C HIS A 43 12.10 4.83 7.11
N PHE A 44 11.26 3.79 7.14
CA PHE A 44 11.67 2.40 7.15
C PHE A 44 10.64 1.56 6.40
N THR A 45 11.09 0.43 5.85
CA THR A 45 10.26 -0.54 5.11
C THR A 45 10.42 -1.92 5.73
N VAL A 46 9.44 -2.78 5.55
CA VAL A 46 9.46 -4.17 6.06
C VAL A 46 9.66 -5.10 4.88
N VAL A 47 10.65 -6.00 5.00
CA VAL A 47 10.87 -7.09 4.04
C VAL A 47 10.57 -8.41 4.74
N LEU A 48 9.78 -9.26 4.09
CA LEU A 48 9.39 -10.58 4.60
C LEU A 48 9.89 -11.64 3.63
N GLU A 49 10.74 -12.54 4.10
CA GLU A 49 11.24 -13.68 3.34
C GLU A 49 10.58 -14.98 3.81
N ASP A 50 10.10 -15.77 2.85
CA ASP A 50 9.58 -17.13 3.04
C ASP A 50 8.58 -17.29 4.20
N ILE A 51 7.49 -16.52 4.16
CA ILE A 51 6.41 -16.65 5.15
C ILE A 51 5.71 -18.00 4.99
N TYR A 52 6.02 -18.92 5.91
CA TYR A 52 5.46 -20.26 5.95
C TYR A 52 3.95 -20.29 6.20
N LYS A 53 3.40 -19.37 7.00
CA LYS A 53 1.95 -19.34 7.33
C LYS A 53 1.33 -17.97 7.07
N ALA A 54 0.26 -17.92 6.28
CA ALA A 54 -0.41 -16.68 5.89
C ALA A 54 -0.93 -15.81 7.06
N HIS A 55 -1.16 -16.41 8.24
CA HIS A 55 -1.53 -15.65 9.43
C HIS A 55 -0.37 -14.79 9.97
N ASN A 56 0.88 -15.21 9.80
CA ASN A 56 2.05 -14.44 10.24
C ASN A 56 2.20 -13.18 9.39
N ALA A 57 2.03 -13.29 8.08
CA ALA A 57 1.94 -12.13 7.20
C ALA A 57 0.85 -11.17 7.68
N SER A 58 -0.36 -11.67 7.96
CA SER A 58 -1.46 -10.82 8.43
C SER A 58 -1.12 -10.06 9.74
N ALA A 59 -0.41 -10.70 10.67
CA ALA A 59 0.05 -10.07 11.91
C ALA A 59 1.10 -8.99 11.67
N VAL A 60 2.09 -9.26 10.80
CA VAL A 60 3.09 -8.26 10.40
C VAL A 60 2.41 -7.06 9.74
N LEU A 61 1.51 -7.30 8.81
CA LEU A 61 0.90 -6.22 8.05
C LEU A 61 0.01 -5.33 8.94
N ARG A 62 -0.70 -5.91 9.93
CA ARG A 62 -1.40 -5.14 10.98
C ARG A 62 -0.45 -4.29 11.80
N THR A 63 0.69 -4.86 12.18
CA THR A 63 1.71 -4.16 12.96
C THR A 63 2.27 -2.98 12.16
N ALA A 64 2.57 -3.21 10.87
CA ALA A 64 3.02 -2.18 9.95
C ALA A 64 1.99 -1.06 9.77
N ASP A 65 0.69 -1.40 9.68
CA ASP A 65 -0.39 -0.43 9.63
C ASP A 65 -0.47 0.44 10.89
N CYS A 66 -0.34 -0.16 12.08
CA CYS A 66 -0.30 0.56 13.35
C CYS A 66 0.89 1.54 13.45
N PHE A 67 2.03 1.22 12.84
CA PHE A 67 3.21 2.10 12.78
C PHE A 67 3.18 3.09 11.61
N GLY A 68 2.13 3.07 10.79
CA GLY A 68 2.01 3.94 9.62
C GLY A 68 2.94 3.58 8.46
N ILE A 69 3.55 2.40 8.47
CA ILE A 69 4.40 1.91 7.37
C ILE A 69 3.50 1.68 6.15
N GLN A 70 3.93 2.18 4.99
CA GLN A 70 3.16 2.08 3.75
C GLN A 70 3.72 1.04 2.77
N ASP A 71 5.04 0.85 2.79
CA ASP A 71 5.76 -0.03 1.88
C ASP A 71 6.15 -1.32 2.61
N ILE A 72 5.73 -2.46 2.06
CA ILE A 72 6.07 -3.79 2.57
C ILE A 72 6.41 -4.67 1.35
N HIS A 73 7.53 -5.37 1.43
CA HIS A 73 8.03 -6.26 0.38
C HIS A 73 7.98 -7.70 0.85
N MET A 74 7.51 -8.61 -0.01
CA MET A 74 7.51 -10.05 0.24
C MET A 74 8.35 -10.76 -0.80
N ILE A 75 9.26 -11.62 -0.34
CA ILE A 75 10.10 -12.49 -1.15
C ILE A 75 9.61 -13.93 -0.94
N GLU A 76 9.11 -14.55 -2.00
CA GLU A 76 8.59 -15.92 -2.01
C GLU A 76 9.63 -16.84 -2.67
N LYS A 77 10.01 -17.94 -2.01
CA LYS A 77 10.88 -18.98 -2.57
C LYS A 77 10.11 -20.28 -2.84
N GLU A 78 9.57 -20.92 -1.80
CA GLU A 78 8.87 -22.21 -1.92
C GLU A 78 7.36 -22.10 -1.68
N HIS A 79 6.92 -21.18 -0.82
CA HIS A 79 5.52 -21.03 -0.44
C HIS A 79 4.91 -19.75 -1.05
N ALA A 80 4.00 -19.91 -2.01
CA ALA A 80 3.23 -18.79 -2.55
C ALA A 80 2.25 -18.26 -1.48
N TYR A 81 2.32 -16.95 -1.19
CA TYR A 81 1.40 -16.31 -0.27
C TYR A 81 0.01 -16.18 -0.90
N GLN A 82 -0.93 -17.02 -0.45
CA GLN A 82 -2.34 -16.79 -0.71
C GLN A 82 -2.87 -15.77 0.30
N VAL A 83 -3.09 -14.52 -0.17
CA VAL A 83 -3.78 -13.48 0.61
C VAL A 83 -5.16 -14.04 1.01
N ASN A 84 -5.35 -14.35 2.30
CA ASN A 84 -6.65 -14.77 2.80
C ASN A 84 -7.50 -13.53 3.11
N PRO A 85 -8.59 -13.26 2.36
CA PRO A 85 -9.39 -12.04 2.51
C PRO A 85 -10.05 -11.90 3.89
N TYR A 86 -10.24 -13.01 4.62
CA TYR A 86 -10.91 -13.02 5.91
C TYR A 86 -10.03 -12.58 7.08
N VAL A 87 -8.71 -12.60 6.91
CA VAL A 87 -7.77 -12.38 8.02
C VAL A 87 -7.34 -10.92 8.12
N SER A 88 -7.52 -10.11 7.07
CA SER A 88 -6.99 -8.74 6.97
C SER A 88 -8.00 -7.63 7.28
N ARG A 89 -9.13 -7.96 7.94
CA ARG A 89 -10.27 -7.08 8.31
C ARG A 89 -9.89 -5.58 8.35
N GLY A 90 -10.25 -4.84 7.31
CA GLY A 90 -10.05 -3.38 7.20
C GLY A 90 -8.67 -2.93 6.74
N ALA A 91 -7.58 -3.50 7.28
CA ALA A 91 -6.22 -3.02 7.01
C ALA A 91 -5.76 -3.26 5.55
N ALA A 92 -6.22 -4.35 4.92
CA ALA A 92 -5.92 -4.63 3.50
C ALA A 92 -6.48 -3.57 2.52
N GLN A 93 -7.41 -2.70 2.94
CA GLN A 93 -7.96 -1.66 2.08
C GLN A 93 -7.06 -0.42 1.95
N TRP A 94 -5.98 -0.33 2.75
CA TRP A 94 -5.14 0.87 2.87
C TRP A 94 -3.70 0.68 2.40
N TRP A 95 -3.32 -0.52 1.94
CA TRP A 95 -1.94 -0.86 1.65
C TRP A 95 -1.59 -0.69 0.18
N MET A 96 -0.42 -0.12 -0.07
CA MET A 96 0.25 -0.24 -1.37
C MET A 96 1.09 -1.51 -1.33
N PHE A 97 0.55 -2.61 -1.85
CA PHE A 97 1.24 -3.90 -1.86
C PHE A 97 2.18 -3.97 -3.06
N GLY A 98 3.49 -3.89 -2.82
CA GLY A 98 4.51 -4.13 -3.83
C GLY A 98 5.05 -5.55 -3.71
N VAL A 99 4.49 -6.50 -4.47
CA VAL A 99 5.10 -7.83 -4.59
C VAL A 99 6.34 -7.70 -5.47
N ILE A 100 7.51 -7.86 -4.88
CA ILE A 100 8.75 -8.01 -5.64
C ILE A 100 8.97 -9.52 -5.77
N LYS A 101 8.52 -10.09 -6.90
CA LYS A 101 8.96 -11.43 -7.29
C LYS A 101 10.42 -11.36 -7.70
N MET A 102 11.30 -11.74 -6.80
CA MET A 102 12.64 -12.15 -7.19
C MET A 102 12.48 -13.48 -7.93
N VAL A 103 12.56 -13.44 -9.28
CA VAL A 103 12.72 -14.65 -10.08
C VAL A 103 14.07 -15.25 -9.67
N GLY A 104 14.04 -16.19 -8.73
CA GLY A 104 15.22 -16.94 -8.33
C GLY A 104 15.76 -17.67 -9.56
N GLY A 105 16.98 -17.30 -9.96
CA GLY A 105 17.74 -18.01 -10.97
C GLY A 105 17.85 -19.48 -10.58
N GLN A 106 17.69 -20.35 -11.57
CA GLN A 106 18.00 -21.75 -11.42
C GLN A 106 19.48 -21.91 -11.06
N HIS A 107 19.75 -22.57 -9.94
CA HIS A 107 20.97 -23.32 -9.70
C HIS A 107 20.64 -24.54 -8.85
#